data_AF-A0A9W9YH81-F1
#
_entry.id   AF-A0A9W9YH81-F1
#
_cell.length_a   1.000
_cell.length_b   1.000
_cell.length_c   1.000
_cell.angle_alpha   90.00
_cell.angle_beta   90.00
_cell.angle_gamma   90.00
#
_symmetry.space_group_name_H-M   'P 1'
#
loop_
_entity.id
_entity.type
_entity.pdbx_description
1 polymer ?
#
loop_
_entity_poly.entity_id
_entity_poly.type
_entity_poly.pdbx_seq_one_letter_code
_entity_poly.pdbx_strand_id
1 'polypeptide(L)'
;MVELGEWDRALAMAPGVVTGVWRELMERRTTQLMREDDDAAVPYCASLGDVTKLVSFFTSRGQLQDALLVAQVACEGGLSLPQKKEKKALDLKKNDILPSLINHMTDENKGLLQSTSTTLADWYFYSGQPVLAACCHLAVGDIKFALSKLIRGNELELAVSMGMGTTCIALLKLLPTSENHLIKSCARCQGTVTEVNELHEKAGLPSVEECLQKAEQFYEESKFMDAMKYYLASSSPELALDIGLNLVRDGMSKPYWVLDDVLGRAAVDVVYQD
;
A
#
# COMPACT_ATOMS: atom_id res chain seq x y z
N MET A 1 2.42 -36.17 -35.24
CA MET A 1 1.97 -36.17 -33.84
C MET A 1 1.55 -34.77 -33.40
N VAL A 2 2.42 -33.76 -33.49
CA VAL A 2 2.06 -32.35 -33.22
C VAL A 2 1.01 -31.82 -34.21
N GLU A 3 1.17 -32.13 -35.50
CA GLU A 3 0.19 -31.78 -36.55
C GLU A 3 -1.13 -32.56 -36.48
N LEU A 4 -1.25 -33.52 -35.55
CA LEU A 4 -2.45 -34.34 -35.33
C LEU A 4 -3.20 -33.94 -34.05
N GLY A 5 -2.77 -32.88 -33.35
CA GLY A 5 -3.37 -32.43 -32.08
C GLY A 5 -3.01 -33.30 -30.86
N GLU A 6 -2.16 -34.32 -31.02
CA GLU A 6 -1.74 -35.22 -29.94
C GLU A 6 -0.56 -34.65 -29.14
N TRP A 7 -0.79 -33.49 -28.51
CA TRP A 7 0.23 -32.74 -27.77
C TRP A 7 0.76 -33.51 -26.55
N ASP A 8 -0.12 -34.20 -25.81
CA ASP A 8 0.26 -34.94 -24.60
C ASP A 8 1.22 -36.09 -24.91
N ARG A 9 1.03 -36.78 -26.04
CA ARG A 9 1.92 -37.86 -26.49
C ARG A 9 3.26 -37.34 -26.98
N ALA A 10 3.27 -36.21 -27.69
CA ALA A 10 4.51 -35.58 -28.14
C ALA A 10 5.34 -35.06 -26.96
N LEU A 11 4.70 -34.47 -25.94
CA LEU A 11 5.34 -33.98 -24.73
C LEU A 11 5.83 -35.10 -23.81
N ALA A 12 5.15 -36.25 -23.75
CA ALA A 12 5.59 -37.42 -23.00
C ALA A 12 6.84 -38.09 -23.59
N MET A 13 7.05 -38.00 -24.91
CA MET A 13 8.20 -38.61 -25.59
C MET A 13 9.43 -37.70 -25.67
N ALA A 14 9.24 -36.38 -25.60
CA ALA A 14 10.30 -35.38 -25.80
C ALA A 14 11.43 -35.33 -24.72
N PRO A 15 11.21 -35.66 -23.42
CA PRO A 15 12.27 -35.65 -22.40
C PRO A 15 13.39 -36.65 -22.67
N GLY A 16 13.10 -37.72 -23.45
CA GLY A 16 14.04 -38.79 -23.74
C GLY A 16 15.06 -38.47 -24.85
N VAL A 17 14.89 -37.37 -25.59
CA VAL A 17 15.69 -37.11 -26.81
C VAL A 17 16.62 -35.90 -26.65
N VAL A 18 16.12 -34.69 -26.31
CA VAL A 18 16.94 -33.51 -25.96
C VAL A 18 16.07 -32.47 -25.22
N THR A 19 16.56 -31.88 -24.12
CA THR A 19 15.82 -30.88 -23.30
C THR A 19 15.43 -29.60 -24.05
N GLY A 20 16.16 -29.26 -25.13
CA GLY A 20 15.87 -28.12 -26.00
C GLY A 20 14.61 -28.29 -26.86
N VAL A 21 14.42 -29.47 -27.46
CA VAL A 21 13.23 -29.77 -28.28
C VAL A 21 11.97 -29.82 -27.41
N TRP A 22 12.10 -30.34 -26.19
CA TRP A 22 11.02 -30.31 -25.20
C TRP A 22 10.58 -28.87 -24.88
N ARG A 23 11.53 -27.96 -24.65
CA ARG A 23 11.23 -26.55 -24.37
C ARG A 23 10.51 -25.86 -25.53
N GLU A 24 11.03 -26.01 -26.75
CA GLU A 24 10.42 -25.40 -27.94
C GLU A 24 8.99 -25.92 -28.16
N LEU A 25 8.77 -27.23 -27.95
CA LEU A 25 7.45 -27.84 -28.07
C LEU A 25 6.48 -27.34 -26.99
N MET A 26 6.95 -27.23 -25.75
CA MET A 26 6.20 -26.67 -24.62
C MET A 26 5.84 -25.20 -24.86
N GLU A 27 6.76 -24.39 -25.37
CA GLU A 27 6.52 -22.98 -25.71
C GLU A 27 5.43 -22.85 -26.79
N ARG A 28 5.49 -23.67 -27.84
CA ARG A 28 4.47 -23.69 -28.90
C ARG A 28 3.10 -24.10 -28.37
N ARG A 29 3.04 -25.14 -27.54
CA ARG A 29 1.78 -25.60 -26.92
C ARG A 29 1.20 -24.56 -25.96
N THR A 30 2.04 -23.96 -25.13
CA THR A 30 1.62 -22.90 -24.20
C THR A 30 1.07 -21.71 -24.97
N THR A 31 1.75 -21.28 -26.03
CA THR A 31 1.30 -20.15 -26.88
C THR A 31 -0.04 -20.46 -27.55
N GLN A 32 -0.27 -21.70 -27.98
CA GLN A 32 -1.56 -22.11 -28.52
C GLN A 32 -2.67 -22.06 -27.46
N LEU A 33 -2.46 -22.67 -26.29
CA LEU A 33 -3.45 -22.71 -25.21
C LEU A 33 -3.78 -21.31 -24.67
N MET A 34 -2.79 -20.41 -24.61
CA MET A 34 -3.02 -19.01 -24.24
C MET A 34 -3.87 -18.26 -25.27
N ARG A 35 -3.76 -18.59 -26.57
CA ARG A 35 -4.63 -18.01 -27.61
C ARG A 35 -6.06 -18.54 -27.55
N GLU A 36 -6.21 -19.79 -27.11
CA GLU A 36 -7.49 -20.46 -26.93
C GLU A 36 -8.17 -20.06 -25.60
N ASP A 37 -7.50 -19.22 -24.80
CA ASP A 37 -7.95 -18.83 -23.47
C ASP A 37 -8.23 -20.05 -22.56
N ASP A 38 -7.34 -21.05 -22.60
CA ASP A 38 -7.45 -22.29 -21.82
C ASP A 38 -6.53 -22.27 -20.58
N ASP A 39 -7.10 -22.58 -19.41
CA ASP A 39 -6.39 -22.72 -18.13
C ASP A 39 -5.30 -23.81 -18.15
N ALA A 40 -5.40 -24.77 -19.06
CA ALA A 40 -4.37 -25.77 -19.28
C ALA A 40 -3.01 -25.15 -19.60
N ALA A 41 -2.94 -23.89 -20.09
CA ALA A 41 -1.70 -23.16 -20.33
C ALA A 41 -0.88 -22.87 -19.06
N VAL A 42 -1.53 -22.70 -17.91
CA VAL A 42 -0.92 -22.26 -16.65
C VAL A 42 0.21 -23.19 -16.19
N PRO A 43 0.00 -24.51 -16.02
CA PRO A 43 1.07 -25.43 -15.61
C PRO A 43 2.22 -25.50 -16.62
N TYR A 44 1.92 -25.42 -17.92
CA TYR A 44 2.95 -25.41 -18.97
C TYR A 44 3.81 -24.14 -18.88
N CYS A 45 3.20 -22.98 -18.72
CA CYS A 45 3.89 -21.70 -18.59
C CYS A 45 4.73 -21.63 -17.30
N ALA A 46 4.17 -22.11 -16.18
CA ALA A 46 4.88 -22.19 -14.90
C ALA A 46 6.12 -23.08 -15.00
N SER A 47 6.03 -24.22 -15.71
CA SER A 47 7.17 -25.12 -15.92
C SER A 47 8.27 -24.55 -16.83
N LEU A 48 7.92 -23.62 -17.72
CA LEU A 48 8.86 -22.88 -18.55
C LEU A 48 9.54 -21.73 -17.79
N GLY A 49 8.99 -21.33 -16.64
CA GLY A 49 9.47 -20.21 -15.83
C GLY A 49 9.23 -18.84 -16.45
N ASP A 50 8.30 -18.74 -17.42
CA ASP A 50 8.02 -17.47 -18.12
C ASP A 50 6.96 -16.66 -17.35
N VAL A 51 7.41 -16.04 -16.26
CA VAL A 51 6.55 -15.30 -15.32
C VAL A 51 5.84 -14.13 -16.01
N THR A 52 6.52 -13.43 -16.92
CA THR A 52 5.97 -12.24 -17.58
C THR A 52 4.78 -12.57 -18.49
N LYS A 53 4.86 -13.67 -19.25
CA LYS A 53 3.72 -14.18 -20.04
C LYS A 53 2.58 -14.64 -19.17
N LEU A 54 2.86 -15.27 -18.04
CA LEU A 54 1.81 -15.75 -17.14
C LEU A 54 1.07 -14.59 -16.45
N VAL A 55 1.80 -13.56 -16.02
CA VAL A 55 1.22 -12.34 -15.45
C VAL A 55 0.38 -11.60 -16.48
N SER A 56 0.86 -11.47 -17.73
CA SER A 56 0.08 -10.79 -18.79
C SER A 56 -1.18 -11.56 -19.17
N PHE A 57 -1.12 -12.90 -19.17
CA PHE A 57 -2.26 -13.78 -19.39
C PHE A 57 -3.37 -13.56 -18.35
N PHE A 58 -3.06 -13.65 -17.06
CA PHE A 58 -4.04 -13.42 -16.00
C PHE A 58 -4.55 -11.96 -15.98
N THR A 59 -3.66 -10.99 -16.26
CA THR A 59 -4.05 -9.58 -16.36
C THR A 59 -5.05 -9.36 -17.48
N SER A 60 -4.86 -10.00 -18.64
CA SER A 60 -5.75 -9.85 -19.81
C SER A 60 -7.15 -10.40 -19.57
N ARG A 61 -7.30 -11.35 -18.65
CA ARG A 61 -8.59 -11.92 -18.19
C ARG A 61 -9.27 -11.14 -17.08
N GLY A 62 -8.62 -10.09 -16.57
CA GLY A 62 -9.08 -9.38 -15.37
C GLY A 62 -8.86 -10.17 -14.07
N GLN A 63 -8.15 -11.30 -14.10
CA GLN A 63 -7.77 -12.09 -12.93
C GLN A 63 -6.54 -11.47 -12.24
N LEU A 64 -6.69 -10.23 -11.76
CA LEU A 64 -5.58 -9.44 -11.23
C LEU A 64 -4.98 -10.02 -9.94
N GLN A 65 -5.78 -10.75 -9.14
CA GLN A 65 -5.30 -11.42 -7.93
C GLN A 65 -4.39 -12.61 -8.28
N ASP A 66 -4.77 -13.42 -9.28
CA ASP A 66 -3.96 -14.54 -9.75
C ASP A 66 -2.66 -14.03 -10.41
N ALA A 67 -2.74 -12.92 -11.14
CA ALA A 67 -1.56 -12.25 -11.68
C ALA A 67 -0.59 -11.80 -10.58
N LEU A 68 -1.11 -11.20 -9.49
CA LEU A 68 -0.28 -10.78 -8.36
C LEU A 68 0.37 -11.96 -7.65
N LEU A 69 -0.38 -13.05 -7.44
CA LEU A 69 0.13 -14.27 -6.82
C LEU A 69 1.30 -14.85 -7.62
N VAL A 70 1.17 -14.92 -8.95
CA VAL A 70 2.26 -15.39 -9.83
C VAL A 70 3.50 -14.52 -9.71
N ALA A 71 3.34 -13.19 -9.70
CA ALA A 71 4.45 -12.27 -9.54
C ALA A 71 5.13 -12.42 -8.16
N GLN A 72 4.36 -12.67 -7.10
CA GLN A 72 4.88 -12.92 -5.76
C GLN A 72 5.66 -14.23 -5.69
N VAL A 73 5.09 -15.34 -6.19
CA VAL A 73 5.76 -16.64 -6.23
C VAL A 73 7.07 -16.56 -7.01
N ALA A 74 7.11 -15.77 -8.09
CA ALA A 74 8.34 -15.50 -8.83
C ALA A 74 9.38 -14.71 -8.01
N CYS A 75 8.95 -13.71 -7.24
CA CYS A 75 9.84 -12.96 -6.34
C CYS A 75 10.44 -13.83 -5.25
N GLU A 76 9.66 -14.77 -4.72
CA GLU A 76 10.09 -15.74 -3.71
C GLU A 76 10.97 -16.87 -4.28
N GLY A 77 11.15 -16.90 -5.61
CA GLY A 77 12.00 -17.86 -6.31
C GLY A 77 11.31 -19.18 -6.67
N GLY A 78 9.99 -19.29 -6.49
CA GLY A 78 9.24 -20.52 -6.72
C GLY A 78 9.10 -20.96 -8.18
N LEU A 79 9.24 -20.03 -9.14
CA LEU A 79 9.10 -20.28 -10.58
C LEU A 79 10.44 -20.37 -11.34
N SER A 80 11.56 -20.25 -10.62
CA SER A 80 12.90 -20.35 -11.20
C SER A 80 13.23 -21.80 -11.52
N LEU A 81 13.35 -22.14 -12.81
CA LEU A 81 14.02 -23.35 -13.24
C LEU A 81 15.44 -23.38 -12.66
N PRO A 82 15.99 -24.54 -12.25
CA PRO A 82 17.40 -24.65 -11.91
C PRO A 82 18.22 -24.25 -13.14
N GLN A 83 18.70 -23.00 -13.16
CA GLN A 83 19.56 -22.52 -14.22
C GLN A 83 20.80 -23.42 -14.24
N LYS A 84 21.09 -23.92 -15.43
CA LYS A 84 22.32 -24.64 -15.76
C LYS A 84 23.49 -23.66 -15.60
N LYS A 85 23.92 -23.40 -14.35
CA LYS A 85 25.28 -22.90 -14.13
C LYS A 85 26.18 -23.95 -14.73
N GLU A 86 26.93 -23.59 -15.77
CA GLU A 86 28.04 -24.40 -16.23
C GLU A 86 28.79 -24.88 -14.99
N LYS A 87 28.92 -26.20 -14.83
CA LYS A 87 29.66 -26.80 -13.73
C LYS A 87 31.12 -26.37 -13.89
N LYS A 88 31.48 -25.19 -13.38
CA LYS A 88 32.87 -24.91 -13.02
C LYS A 88 33.19 -25.96 -11.98
N ALA A 89 34.14 -26.84 -12.29
CA ALA A 89 34.52 -27.94 -11.42
C ALA A 89 34.73 -27.39 -10.00
N LEU A 90 33.98 -27.94 -9.04
CA LEU A 90 34.10 -27.57 -7.64
C LEU A 90 35.50 -27.97 -7.18
N ASP A 91 36.37 -26.97 -6.99
CA ASP A 91 37.70 -27.18 -6.47
C ASP A 91 37.57 -27.42 -4.95
N LEU A 92 37.53 -28.69 -4.54
CA LEU A 92 37.31 -29.17 -3.17
C LEU A 92 38.41 -28.76 -2.16
N LYS A 93 39.30 -27.83 -2.51
CA LYS A 93 40.43 -27.40 -1.69
C LYS A 93 40.29 -26.02 -1.06
N LYS A 94 39.18 -25.31 -1.27
CA LYS A 94 38.87 -24.09 -0.52
C LYS A 94 37.61 -24.32 0.29
N ASN A 95 37.68 -23.99 1.58
CA ASN A 95 36.52 -23.86 2.47
C ASN A 95 35.68 -22.65 2.02
N ASP A 96 35.26 -22.64 0.77
CA ASP A 96 34.32 -21.67 0.27
C ASP A 96 32.95 -22.12 0.79
N ILE A 97 32.43 -21.28 1.68
CA ILE A 97 31.07 -21.26 2.20
C ILE A 97 30.14 -21.83 1.12
N LEU A 98 29.32 -22.85 1.47
CA LEU A 98 28.25 -23.35 0.60
C LEU A 98 27.67 -22.16 -0.15
N PRO A 99 27.44 -22.22 -1.48
CA PRO A 99 26.64 -21.20 -2.12
C PRO A 99 25.36 -21.17 -1.32
N SER A 100 25.19 -20.12 -0.52
CA SER A 100 23.92 -19.80 0.07
C SER A 100 22.94 -19.91 -1.07
N LEU A 101 21.77 -20.49 -0.79
CA LEU A 101 20.64 -20.38 -1.68
C LEU A 101 20.40 -18.88 -1.81
N ILE A 102 21.14 -18.23 -2.71
CA ILE A 102 20.98 -16.85 -3.08
C ILE A 102 19.64 -16.95 -3.80
N ASN A 103 18.57 -16.76 -3.03
CA ASN A 103 17.30 -16.28 -3.50
C ASN A 103 17.66 -15.03 -4.28
N HIS A 104 18.01 -15.23 -5.55
CA HIS A 104 18.30 -14.16 -6.47
C HIS A 104 16.93 -13.61 -6.82
N MET A 105 16.37 -12.86 -5.87
CA MET A 105 15.24 -11.98 -6.11
C MET A 105 15.76 -11.02 -7.17
N THR A 106 15.49 -11.35 -8.43
CA THR A 106 15.90 -10.54 -9.56
C THR A 106 15.16 -9.22 -9.44
N ASP A 107 15.87 -8.12 -9.68
CA ASP A 107 15.26 -6.77 -9.66
C ASP A 107 14.06 -6.70 -10.63
N GLU A 108 14.11 -7.49 -11.70
CA GLU A 108 13.03 -7.72 -12.66
C GLU A 108 11.76 -8.29 -12.02
N ASN A 109 11.88 -9.32 -11.16
CA ASN A 109 10.72 -9.92 -10.50
C ASN A 109 10.09 -8.92 -9.51
N LYS A 110 10.93 -8.17 -8.79
CA LYS A 110 10.46 -7.12 -7.88
C LYS A 110 9.73 -6.00 -8.63
N GLY A 111 10.27 -5.57 -9.78
CA GLY A 111 9.61 -4.61 -10.67
C GLY A 111 8.27 -5.13 -11.21
N LEU A 112 8.21 -6.41 -11.59
CA LEU A 112 6.99 -7.05 -12.06
C LEU A 112 5.92 -7.09 -10.95
N LEU A 113 6.29 -7.51 -9.74
CA LEU A 113 5.38 -7.50 -8.58
C LEU A 113 4.84 -6.11 -8.28
N GLN A 114 5.71 -5.10 -8.30
CA GLN A 114 5.31 -3.71 -8.07
C GLN A 114 4.36 -3.21 -9.17
N SER A 115 4.62 -3.55 -10.44
CA SER A 115 3.75 -3.20 -11.56
C SER A 115 2.38 -3.88 -11.44
N THR A 116 2.32 -5.19 -11.20
CA THR A 116 1.05 -5.93 -11.07
C THR A 116 0.25 -5.47 -9.87
N SER A 117 0.92 -5.21 -8.73
CA SER A 117 0.29 -4.64 -7.55
C SER A 117 -0.29 -3.25 -7.80
N THR A 118 0.40 -2.42 -8.59
CA THR A 118 -0.11 -1.09 -8.97
C THR A 118 -1.35 -1.21 -9.86
N THR A 119 -1.36 -2.13 -10.82
CA THR A 119 -2.54 -2.39 -11.65
C THR A 119 -3.74 -2.84 -10.82
N LEU A 120 -3.54 -3.75 -9.86
CA LEU A 120 -4.60 -4.18 -8.94
C LEU A 120 -5.07 -3.02 -8.04
N ALA A 121 -4.15 -2.21 -7.53
CA ALA A 121 -4.47 -1.05 -6.71
C ALA A 121 -5.31 -0.02 -7.48
N ASP A 122 -4.95 0.27 -8.73
CA ASP A 122 -5.69 1.17 -9.61
C ASP A 122 -7.11 0.64 -9.85
N TRP A 123 -7.26 -0.67 -10.10
CA TRP A 123 -8.57 -1.28 -10.29
C TRP A 123 -9.47 -1.14 -9.05
N TYR A 124 -8.95 -1.41 -7.84
CA TYR A 124 -9.70 -1.19 -6.60
C TYR A 124 -10.06 0.28 -6.40
N PHE A 125 -9.14 1.19 -6.71
CA PHE A 125 -9.38 2.63 -6.59
C PHE A 125 -10.51 3.10 -7.52
N TYR A 126 -10.50 2.68 -8.79
CA TYR A 126 -11.57 2.99 -9.73
C TYR A 126 -12.89 2.31 -9.38
N SER A 127 -12.85 1.19 -8.65
CA SER A 127 -14.03 0.51 -8.12
C SER A 127 -14.59 1.17 -6.85
N GLY A 128 -14.03 2.29 -6.40
CA GLY A 128 -14.48 3.00 -5.20
C GLY A 128 -14.01 2.37 -3.89
N GLN A 129 -12.96 1.53 -3.92
CA GLN A 129 -12.39 0.86 -2.75
C GLN A 129 -10.97 1.38 -2.45
N PRO A 130 -10.82 2.63 -1.98
CA PRO A 130 -9.51 3.26 -1.78
C PRO A 130 -8.67 2.58 -0.69
N VAL A 131 -9.29 1.98 0.32
CA VAL A 131 -8.60 1.23 1.38
C VAL A 131 -7.91 -0.02 0.82
N LEU A 132 -8.60 -0.80 -0.01
CA LEU A 132 -8.01 -1.97 -0.66
C LEU A 132 -6.89 -1.59 -1.64
N ALA A 133 -7.07 -0.49 -2.38
CA ALA A 133 -6.03 0.07 -3.23
C ALA A 133 -4.77 0.45 -2.42
N ALA A 134 -4.94 1.03 -1.23
CA ALA A 134 -3.84 1.33 -0.34
C ALA A 134 -3.17 0.06 0.22
N CYS A 135 -3.95 -0.96 0.59
CA CYS A 135 -3.44 -2.26 1.03
C CYS A 135 -2.53 -2.93 -0.03
N CYS A 136 -2.88 -2.83 -1.31
CA CYS A 136 -2.03 -3.34 -2.40
C CYS A 136 -0.65 -2.64 -2.40
N HIS A 137 -0.60 -1.32 -2.31
CA HIS A 137 0.67 -0.60 -2.24
C HIS A 137 1.46 -0.90 -0.95
N LEU A 138 0.77 -1.07 0.18
CA LEU A 138 1.40 -1.46 1.45
C LEU A 138 2.01 -2.85 1.42
N ALA A 139 1.37 -3.80 0.73
CA ALA A 139 1.88 -5.17 0.59
C ALA A 139 3.26 -5.20 -0.11
N VAL A 140 3.51 -4.26 -1.02
CA VAL A 140 4.81 -4.09 -1.72
C VAL A 140 5.74 -3.11 -0.98
N GLY A 141 5.32 -2.57 0.16
CA GLY A 141 6.09 -1.63 0.97
C GLY A 141 6.08 -0.17 0.47
N ASP A 142 5.16 0.18 -0.44
CA ASP A 142 5.03 1.52 -1.00
C ASP A 142 4.06 2.39 -0.19
N ILE A 143 4.56 2.91 0.94
CA ILE A 143 3.79 3.74 1.86
C ILE A 143 3.31 5.04 1.18
N LYS A 144 4.11 5.60 0.26
CA LYS A 144 3.79 6.90 -0.38
C LYS A 144 2.57 6.78 -1.29
N PHE A 145 2.53 5.75 -2.14
CA PHE A 145 1.37 5.51 -2.99
C PHE A 145 0.15 5.05 -2.19
N ALA A 146 0.34 4.25 -1.13
CA ALA A 146 -0.75 3.89 -0.23
C ALA A 146 -1.42 5.13 0.40
N LEU A 147 -0.63 6.05 0.97
CA LEU A 147 -1.14 7.31 1.50
C LEU A 147 -1.84 8.14 0.42
N SER A 148 -1.28 8.20 -0.80
CA SER A 148 -1.91 8.90 -1.92
C SER A 148 -3.29 8.32 -2.27
N LYS A 149 -3.45 6.99 -2.29
CA LYS A 149 -4.75 6.34 -2.54
C LYS A 149 -5.77 6.62 -1.44
N LEU A 150 -5.36 6.60 -0.17
CA LEU A 150 -6.24 6.95 0.96
C LEU A 150 -6.66 8.42 0.91
N ILE A 151 -5.72 9.34 0.73
CA ILE A 151 -5.99 10.77 0.67
C ILE A 151 -6.92 11.12 -0.49
N ARG A 152 -6.66 10.56 -1.68
CA ARG A 152 -7.51 10.76 -2.87
C ARG A 152 -8.88 10.08 -2.75
N GLY A 153 -8.99 9.06 -1.90
CA GLY A 153 -10.24 8.38 -1.58
C GLY A 153 -11.00 9.00 -0.41
N ASN A 154 -10.58 10.17 0.09
CA ASN A 154 -11.14 10.84 1.26
C ASN A 154 -11.04 10.03 2.59
N GLU A 155 -10.21 9.00 2.64
CA GLU A 155 -9.95 8.18 3.83
C GLU A 155 -8.85 8.80 4.70
N LEU A 156 -9.05 10.07 5.08
CA LEU A 156 -8.03 10.91 5.74
C LEU A 156 -7.69 10.42 7.15
N GLU A 157 -8.65 9.86 7.88
CA GLU A 157 -8.41 9.34 9.23
C GLU A 157 -7.48 8.14 9.21
N LEU A 158 -7.68 7.23 8.25
CA LEU A 158 -6.81 6.07 8.06
C LEU A 158 -5.43 6.52 7.57
N ALA A 159 -5.37 7.46 6.62
CA ALA A 159 -4.11 8.03 6.14
C ALA A 159 -3.28 8.66 7.28
N VAL A 160 -3.91 9.41 8.18
CA VAL A 160 -3.25 10.00 9.35
C VAL A 160 -2.82 8.93 10.35
N SER A 161 -3.63 7.89 10.56
CA SER A 161 -3.28 6.80 11.49
C SER A 161 -2.08 5.98 11.02
N MET A 162 -1.94 5.81 9.71
CA MET A 162 -0.85 5.03 9.10
C MET A 162 0.40 5.89 8.88
N GLY A 163 0.21 7.17 8.59
CA GLY A 163 1.25 8.12 8.23
C GLY A 163 1.66 9.02 9.39
N MET A 164 1.99 8.46 10.56
CA MET A 164 2.57 9.19 11.71
C MET A 164 3.99 9.75 11.42
N GLY A 165 4.20 10.35 10.26
CA GLY A 165 5.50 10.81 9.79
C GLY A 165 5.39 11.90 8.72
N THR A 166 6.55 12.49 8.44
CA THR A 166 6.78 13.64 7.54
C THR A 166 6.16 13.49 6.14
N THR A 167 5.97 12.26 5.65
CA THR A 167 5.36 11.97 4.35
C THR A 167 3.87 12.29 4.28
N CYS A 168 3.11 12.04 5.36
CA CYS A 168 1.69 12.38 5.40
C CYS A 168 1.50 13.90 5.37
N ILE A 169 2.32 14.62 6.14
CA ILE A 169 2.34 16.09 6.18
C ILE A 169 2.65 16.69 4.81
N ALA A 170 3.67 16.16 4.11
CA ALA A 170 4.02 16.64 2.78
C ALA A 170 2.88 16.44 1.76
N LEU A 171 2.13 15.34 1.85
CA LEU A 171 0.98 15.07 0.98
C LEU A 171 -0.23 15.93 1.35
N LEU A 172 -0.50 16.09 2.65
CA LEU A 172 -1.60 16.92 3.15
C LEU A 172 -1.43 18.40 2.75
N LYS A 173 -0.20 18.93 2.75
CA LYS A 173 0.10 20.30 2.29
C LYS A 173 -0.29 20.59 0.83
N LEU A 174 -0.49 19.56 0.01
CA LEU A 174 -0.94 19.73 -1.38
C LEU A 174 -2.45 19.94 -1.47
N LEU A 175 -3.20 19.79 -0.37
CA LEU A 175 -4.65 19.92 -0.34
C LEU A 175 -5.09 21.26 0.29
N PRO A 176 -6.04 21.99 -0.33
CA PRO A 176 -6.47 23.32 0.13
C PRO A 176 -7.29 23.36 1.44
N THR A 177 -7.59 22.21 2.06
CA THR A 177 -8.42 22.11 3.29
C THR A 177 -7.74 21.30 4.41
N SER A 178 -6.41 21.20 4.40
CA SER A 178 -5.70 20.23 5.23
C SER A 178 -5.39 20.68 6.67
N GLU A 179 -5.64 21.93 7.07
CA GLU A 179 -5.15 22.48 8.34
C GLU A 179 -5.63 21.69 9.57
N ASN A 180 -6.92 21.34 9.62
CA ASN A 180 -7.48 20.53 10.71
C ASN A 180 -6.88 19.11 10.75
N HIS A 181 -6.65 18.50 9.58
CA HIS A 181 -6.04 17.17 9.48
C HIS A 181 -4.56 17.20 9.85
N LEU A 182 -3.87 18.29 9.54
CA LEU A 182 -2.49 18.55 9.90
C LEU A 182 -2.33 18.64 11.42
N ILE A 183 -3.15 19.47 12.07
CA ILE A 183 -3.16 19.61 13.54
C ILE A 183 -3.49 18.28 14.21
N LYS A 184 -4.52 17.56 13.73
CA LYS A 184 -4.85 16.21 14.23
C LYS A 184 -3.69 15.22 14.05
N SER A 185 -2.95 15.30 12.94
CA SER A 185 -1.79 14.44 12.70
C SER A 185 -0.64 14.74 13.67
N CYS A 186 -0.40 16.02 13.98
CA CYS A 186 0.61 16.43 14.95
C CYS A 186 0.21 16.08 16.39
N ALA A 187 -1.07 16.26 16.76
CA ALA A 187 -1.59 15.92 18.09
C ALA A 187 -1.49 14.42 18.44
N ARG A 188 -1.50 13.54 17.43
CA ARG A 188 -1.39 12.09 17.62
C ARG A 188 0.05 11.60 17.82
N CYS A 189 1.05 12.46 17.60
CA CYS A 189 2.44 12.06 17.73
C CYS A 189 2.81 11.83 19.20
N GLN A 190 3.02 10.56 19.56
CA GLN A 190 3.56 10.15 20.86
C GLN A 190 5.10 10.27 20.92
N GLY A 191 5.65 11.31 20.27
CA GLY A 191 7.09 11.57 20.20
C GLY A 191 7.57 12.48 21.32
N THR A 192 8.87 12.68 21.38
CA THR A 192 9.50 13.72 22.21
C THR A 192 9.11 15.12 21.71
N VAL A 193 9.17 16.13 22.59
CA VAL A 193 8.85 17.54 22.23
C VAL A 193 9.68 18.02 21.03
N THR A 194 10.92 17.55 20.89
CA THR A 194 11.78 17.84 19.74
C THR A 194 11.26 17.24 18.44
N GLU A 195 10.81 15.99 18.45
CA GLU A 195 10.26 15.33 17.25
C GLU A 195 8.92 15.97 16.85
N VAL A 196 8.10 16.37 17.83
CA VAL A 196 6.86 17.11 17.59
C VAL A 196 7.15 18.51 17.04
N ASN A 197 8.16 19.21 17.55
CA ASN A 197 8.57 20.52 17.02
C ASN A 197 9.12 20.43 15.60
N GLU A 198 9.93 19.42 15.26
CA GLU A 198 10.34 19.17 13.87
C GLU A 198 9.15 18.88 12.94
N LEU A 199 8.13 18.21 13.47
CA LEU A 199 6.91 17.92 12.75
C LEU A 199 6.07 19.18 12.54
N HIS A 200 5.97 20.03 13.55
CA HIS A 200 5.31 21.33 13.49
C HIS A 200 5.99 22.24 12.47
N GLU A 201 7.32 22.31 12.46
CA GLU A 201 8.08 23.06 11.45
C GLU A 201 7.75 22.56 10.04
N LYS A 202 7.74 21.24 9.84
CA LYS A 202 7.37 20.63 8.56
C LYS A 202 5.91 20.82 8.21
N ALA A 203 5.02 21.00 9.18
CA ALA A 203 3.61 21.36 9.00
C ALA A 203 3.40 22.86 8.75
N GLY A 204 4.33 23.73 9.15
CA GLY A 204 4.12 25.18 9.20
C GLY A 204 3.30 25.62 10.43
N LEU A 205 3.28 24.79 11.47
CA LEU A 205 2.65 25.09 12.76
C LEU A 205 3.66 25.72 13.72
N PRO A 206 3.20 26.57 14.67
CA PRO A 206 4.05 27.11 15.74
C PRO A 206 4.60 25.99 16.66
N SER A 207 5.64 26.27 17.43
CA SER A 207 6.21 25.29 18.37
C SER A 207 5.19 24.85 19.42
N VAL A 208 5.43 23.73 20.09
CA VAL A 208 4.54 23.20 21.14
C VAL A 208 4.27 24.24 22.24
N GLU A 209 5.28 25.03 22.62
CA GLU A 209 5.16 26.11 23.61
C GLU A 209 4.37 27.32 23.07
N GLU A 210 4.58 27.69 21.81
CA GLU A 210 3.82 28.78 21.18
C GLU A 210 2.35 28.38 20.91
N CYS A 211 2.09 27.09 20.62
CA CYS A 211 0.75 26.52 20.57
C CYS A 211 0.03 26.71 21.90
N LEU A 212 0.71 26.47 23.03
CA LEU A 212 0.12 26.66 24.35
C LEU A 212 -0.30 28.12 24.59
N GLN A 213 0.59 29.08 24.28
CA GLN A 213 0.31 30.51 24.45
C GLN A 213 -0.86 30.97 23.57
N LYS A 214 -0.92 30.51 22.31
CA LYS A 214 -2.05 30.80 21.41
C LYS A 214 -3.35 30.18 21.92
N ALA A 215 -3.30 28.98 22.48
CA ALA A 215 -4.46 28.31 23.05
C ALA A 215 -5.05 29.11 24.22
N GLU A 216 -4.19 29.59 25.13
CA GLU A 216 -4.59 30.43 26.27
C GLU A 216 -5.19 31.77 25.81
N GLN A 217 -4.59 32.42 24.80
CA GLN A 217 -5.14 33.64 24.22
C GLN A 217 -6.54 33.40 23.62
N PHE A 218 -6.72 32.33 22.83
CA PHE A 218 -8.03 32.01 22.27
C PHE A 218 -9.07 31.62 23.32
N TYR A 219 -8.62 31.04 24.44
CA TYR A 219 -9.48 30.75 25.58
C TYR A 219 -9.99 32.04 26.22
N GLU A 220 -9.13 33.04 26.43
CA GLU A 220 -9.53 34.36 26.92
C GLU A 220 -10.46 35.09 25.95
N GLU A 221 -10.24 34.94 24.64
CA GLU A 221 -11.10 35.48 23.58
C GLU A 221 -12.43 34.71 23.40
N SER A 222 -12.72 33.69 24.22
CA SER A 222 -13.91 32.83 24.13
C SER A 222 -14.05 32.08 22.78
N LYS A 223 -12.95 31.88 22.04
CA LYS A 223 -12.89 31.10 20.81
C LYS A 223 -12.53 29.65 21.10
N PHE A 224 -13.43 28.94 21.79
CA PHE A 224 -13.14 27.63 22.37
C PHE A 224 -12.73 26.56 21.35
N MET A 225 -13.30 26.56 20.14
CA MET A 225 -12.93 25.58 19.09
C MET A 225 -11.49 25.75 18.62
N ASP A 226 -11.01 26.99 18.48
CA ASP A 226 -9.63 27.26 18.07
C ASP A 226 -8.68 27.04 19.25
N ALA A 227 -9.08 27.41 20.47
CA ALA A 227 -8.33 27.08 21.69
C ALA A 227 -8.10 25.57 21.83
N MET A 228 -9.15 24.74 21.63
CA MET A 228 -9.05 23.29 21.68
C MET A 228 -8.08 22.73 20.62
N LYS A 229 -8.08 23.28 19.39
CA LYS A 229 -7.13 22.85 18.33
C LYS A 229 -5.68 23.06 18.78
N TYR A 230 -5.37 24.22 19.35
CA TYR A 230 -4.01 24.53 19.79
C TYR A 230 -3.61 23.80 21.09
N TYR A 231 -4.55 23.56 22.01
CA TYR A 231 -4.30 22.70 23.18
C TYR A 231 -3.99 21.25 22.79
N LEU A 232 -4.65 20.69 21.77
CA LEU A 232 -4.35 19.35 21.28
C LEU A 232 -2.94 19.21 20.69
N ALA A 233 -2.37 20.30 20.17
CA ALA A 233 -1.02 20.35 19.63
C ALA A 233 0.02 20.87 20.65
N SER A 234 -0.37 21.14 21.89
CA SER A 234 0.53 21.66 22.94
C SER A 234 0.95 20.57 23.92
N SER A 235 1.76 20.95 24.92
CA SER A 235 2.16 20.07 26.03
C SER A 235 1.01 19.66 26.97
N SER A 236 -0.18 20.22 26.81
CA SER A 236 -1.34 20.01 27.70
C SER A 236 -2.65 19.72 26.93
N PRO A 237 -2.72 18.57 26.22
CA PRO A 237 -3.92 18.18 25.48
C PRO A 237 -5.14 17.89 26.38
N GLU A 238 -4.93 17.64 27.67
CA GLU A 238 -6.01 17.40 28.65
C GLU A 238 -6.96 18.59 28.79
N LEU A 239 -6.44 19.82 28.70
CA LEU A 239 -7.25 21.04 28.77
C LEU A 239 -8.23 21.14 27.60
N ALA A 240 -7.85 20.63 26.41
CA ALA A 240 -8.78 20.57 25.28
C ALA A 240 -9.97 19.66 25.58
N LEU A 241 -9.73 18.54 26.26
CA LEU A 241 -10.79 17.59 26.64
C LEU A 241 -11.74 18.21 27.67
N ASP A 242 -11.21 18.89 28.68
CA ASP A 242 -12.02 19.55 29.71
C ASP A 242 -12.92 20.65 29.11
N ILE A 243 -12.36 21.47 28.22
CA ILE A 243 -13.13 22.49 27.47
C ILE A 243 -14.22 21.83 26.64
N GLY A 244 -13.88 20.78 25.89
CA GLY A 244 -14.84 20.04 25.05
C GLY A 244 -15.98 19.41 25.86
N LEU A 245 -15.67 18.76 26.98
CA LEU A 245 -16.67 18.15 27.87
C LEU A 245 -17.59 19.18 28.52
N ASN A 246 -17.06 20.35 28.89
CA ASN A 246 -17.87 21.45 29.40
C ASN A 246 -18.81 22.01 28.33
N LEU A 247 -18.32 22.21 27.10
CA LEU A 247 -19.16 22.66 25.97
C LEU A 247 -20.29 21.68 25.65
N VAL A 248 -19.99 20.38 25.62
CA VAL A 248 -20.98 19.31 25.40
C VAL A 248 -22.03 19.31 26.52
N ARG A 249 -21.60 19.44 27.76
CA ARG A 249 -22.49 19.51 28.94
C ARG A 249 -23.40 20.74 28.88
N ASP A 250 -22.87 21.89 28.50
CA ASP A 250 -23.64 23.13 28.35
C ASP A 250 -24.65 23.02 27.20
N GLY A 251 -24.26 22.39 26.09
CA GLY A 251 -25.16 22.08 24.98
C GLY A 251 -26.30 21.14 25.39
N MET A 252 -25.99 20.06 26.10
CA MET A 252 -26.95 19.07 26.59
C MET A 252 -27.82 19.55 27.75
N SER A 253 -27.42 20.62 28.44
CA SER A 253 -28.24 21.23 29.51
C SER A 253 -29.44 22.02 28.96
N LYS A 254 -29.52 22.23 27.64
CA LYS A 254 -30.67 22.86 26.99
C LYS A 254 -31.85 21.87 26.90
N PRO A 255 -33.10 22.31 27.15
CA PRO A 255 -34.27 21.43 27.16
C PRO A 255 -34.63 20.82 25.79
N TYR A 256 -34.12 21.38 24.68
CA TYR A 256 -34.33 20.90 23.31
C TYR A 256 -33.03 20.96 22.50
N TRP A 257 -31.98 20.29 22.98
CA TRP A 257 -30.70 20.24 22.26
C TRP A 257 -30.82 19.42 20.97
N VAL A 258 -30.16 19.88 19.90
CA VAL A 258 -29.94 19.09 18.67
C VAL A 258 -28.48 18.66 18.56
N LEU A 259 -28.19 17.64 17.75
CA LEU A 259 -26.83 17.12 17.57
C LEU A 259 -25.83 18.23 17.18
N ASP A 260 -26.29 19.20 16.37
CA ASP A 260 -25.56 20.40 15.98
C ASP A 260 -25.15 21.29 17.16
N ASP A 261 -25.97 21.35 18.22
CA ASP A 261 -25.67 22.13 19.43
C ASP A 261 -24.54 21.53 20.27
N VAL A 262 -24.29 20.23 20.10
CA VAL A 262 -23.34 19.46 20.92
C VAL A 262 -22.05 19.18 20.16
N LEU A 263 -22.15 18.82 18.88
CA LEU A 263 -20.99 18.49 18.05
C LEU A 263 -20.45 19.70 17.27
N GLY A 264 -21.24 20.79 17.19
CA GLY A 264 -20.92 21.96 16.38
C GLY A 264 -21.02 21.63 14.88
N ARG A 265 -21.39 22.64 14.07
CA ARG A 265 -21.54 22.48 12.60
C ARG A 265 -20.30 21.86 11.92
N ALA A 266 -19.10 22.05 12.48
CA ALA A 266 -17.85 21.51 11.94
C ALA A 266 -17.65 19.99 12.12
N ALA A 267 -18.36 19.33 13.03
CA ALA A 267 -18.29 17.87 13.17
C ALA A 267 -19.29 17.15 12.24
N VAL A 268 -20.35 17.85 11.81
CA VAL A 268 -21.40 17.31 10.94
C VAL A 268 -20.99 17.37 9.46
N ASP A 269 -20.17 18.36 9.08
CA ASP A 269 -19.58 18.44 7.72
C ASP A 269 -18.60 17.28 7.40
N VAL A 270 -18.18 16.49 8.38
CA VAL A 270 -17.36 15.27 8.16
C VAL A 270 -18.23 14.02 7.96
N VAL A 271 -19.51 14.07 8.35
CA VAL A 271 -20.42 12.91 8.30
C VAL A 271 -21.42 13.00 7.14
N TYR A 272 -21.66 14.18 6.58
CA TYR A 272 -22.60 14.40 5.48
C TYR A 272 -22.07 15.37 4.42
N GLN A 273 -21.11 14.94 3.60
CA GLN A 273 -21.01 15.41 2.22
C GLN A 273 -20.74 14.19 1.32
N ASP A 274 -21.76 13.84 0.54
CA ASP A 274 -21.73 12.88 -0.58
C ASP A 274 -20.61 13.20 -1.59
#